data_AF-A0AA39E4Z9-F1
#
_entry.id   AF-A0AA39E4Z9-F1
#
_cell.length_a   1.000
_cell.length_b   1.000
_cell.length_c   1.000
_cell.angle_alpha   90.00
_cell.angle_beta   90.00
_cell.angle_gamma   90.00
#
_symmetry.space_group_name_H-M   'P 1'
#
loop_
_entity.id
_entity.type
_entity.pdbx_description
1 polymer ?
#
loop_
_entity_poly.entity_id
_entity_poly.type
_entity_poly.pdbx_seq_one_letter_code
_entity_poly.pdbx_strand_id
1 'polypeptide(L)'
;MYTVKWTETDAPFEKRMEKYSQTSSMPHHLEIHWFSIINSCVTVLLLTGFLATILMRVLKNDFIKYAHDEESADDQEETGWKYIHGDVFRYPKYKSLFAAALGSGTQLFTLTVFIFILALVGVFYPYNRGALFTALVVIYALTSGIAGYTATSFYCQLEGTNWVRNLLLTGCLFCAPLFLTFCFLNTVAIIYSATAALPFGTIVVIVLIWTLVTSPLLVLGGIAGKNSKAEFQAPCRTTKYPREIPALPWYRSTIPQMAMAGFLPFSAIYIELYYIFASVWGHRIYTIYSILFIVFIILLIVTAFITVALTYFQLAAEDHEWWWRSFLCGGSTGLFIYGYCLYYYYARSDMSGFMQTSFFFGYMACICYGFFLMLGTVGFRASLLFVRHIYRSIKCE
;
A
#
# COMPACT_ATOMS: atom_id res chain seq x y z
N MET A 1 13.59 -35.24 22.60
CA MET A 1 12.62 -34.80 23.62
C MET A 1 13.26 -33.66 24.40
N TYR A 2 12.59 -32.51 24.48
CA TYR A 2 12.97 -31.47 25.43
C TYR A 2 12.14 -31.67 26.70
N THR A 3 12.73 -31.37 27.86
CA THR A 3 12.06 -31.51 29.16
C THR A 3 11.99 -30.12 29.79
N VAL A 4 10.78 -29.66 30.09
CA VAL A 4 10.55 -28.34 30.71
C VAL A 4 10.34 -28.53 32.20
N LYS A 5 11.10 -27.80 33.04
CA LYS A 5 10.81 -27.65 34.47
C LYS A 5 10.10 -26.32 34.70
N TRP A 6 8.87 -26.40 35.18
CA TRP A 6 8.11 -25.23 35.59
C TRP A 6 8.49 -24.85 37.02
N THR A 7 8.71 -23.56 37.25
CA THR A 7 8.96 -22.99 38.57
C THR A 7 7.85 -21.99 38.89
N GLU A 8 7.30 -22.06 40.10
CA GLU A 8 6.28 -21.12 40.55
C GLU A 8 6.87 -19.71 40.72
N THR A 9 6.06 -18.68 40.47
CA THR A 9 6.50 -17.28 40.56
C THR A 9 5.43 -16.43 41.23
N ASP A 10 5.89 -15.61 42.18
CA ASP A 10 5.05 -14.72 42.99
C ASP A 10 4.57 -13.48 42.23
N ALA A 11 5.10 -13.22 41.02
CA ALA A 11 4.68 -12.09 40.22
C ALA A 11 3.27 -12.33 39.64
N PRO A 12 2.33 -11.37 39.76
CA PRO A 12 1.02 -11.49 39.12
C PRO A 12 1.17 -11.51 37.60
N PHE A 13 0.30 -12.25 36.91
CA PHE A 13 0.40 -12.50 35.46
C PHE A 13 0.63 -11.22 34.64
N GLU A 14 -0.06 -10.15 34.99
CA GLU A 14 0.04 -8.82 34.34
C GLU A 14 1.44 -8.21 34.43
N LYS A 15 2.16 -8.40 35.54
CA LYS A 15 3.48 -7.81 35.78
C LYS A 15 4.65 -8.70 35.38
N ARG A 16 4.42 -9.99 35.10
CA ARG A 16 5.47 -10.94 34.68
C ARG A 16 6.23 -10.46 33.43
N MET A 17 5.57 -9.66 32.60
CA MET A 17 6.15 -9.16 31.35
C MET A 17 7.06 -7.94 31.53
N GLU A 18 6.95 -7.21 32.65
CA GLU A 18 7.75 -5.99 32.90
C GLU A 18 9.25 -6.29 32.93
N LYS A 19 9.65 -7.48 33.40
CA LYS A 19 11.05 -7.91 33.42
C LYS A 19 11.67 -8.00 32.01
N TYR A 20 10.89 -8.44 31.03
CA TYR A 20 11.36 -8.57 29.65
C TYR A 20 11.31 -7.23 28.90
N SER A 21 10.33 -6.37 29.19
CA SER A 21 10.35 -5.00 28.66
C SER A 21 11.56 -4.23 29.18
N GLN A 22 11.90 -4.37 30.47
CA GLN A 22 13.10 -3.77 31.08
C GLN A 22 14.42 -4.30 30.49
N THR A 23 14.48 -5.59 30.15
CA THR A 23 15.67 -6.19 29.53
C THR A 23 15.81 -5.78 28.06
N SER A 24 14.68 -5.61 27.33
CA SER A 24 14.68 -5.03 25.98
C SER A 24 14.99 -3.53 25.97
N SER A 25 14.80 -2.85 27.10
CA SER A 25 15.08 -1.43 27.29
C SER A 25 16.44 -1.17 27.96
N MET A 26 17.47 -1.99 27.70
CA MET A 26 18.83 -1.60 28.09
C MET A 26 19.22 -0.31 27.33
N PRO A 27 19.60 0.77 28.04
CA PRO A 27 19.65 2.12 27.48
C PRO A 27 20.61 2.27 26.29
N HIS A 28 21.81 1.65 26.33
CA HIS A 28 22.78 1.80 25.23
C HIS A 28 22.33 1.22 23.89
N HIS A 29 21.67 0.05 23.88
CA HIS A 29 21.24 -0.55 22.62
C HIS A 29 19.97 0.13 22.06
N LEU A 30 19.14 0.69 22.95
CA LEU A 30 17.95 1.45 22.61
C LEU A 30 18.31 2.87 22.11
N GLU A 31 19.28 3.54 22.72
CA GLU A 31 19.76 4.88 22.33
C GLU A 31 20.38 4.87 20.93
N ILE A 32 21.24 3.88 20.63
CA ILE A 32 21.85 3.75 19.29
C ILE A 32 20.76 3.46 18.24
N HIS A 33 19.77 2.63 18.60
CA HIS A 33 18.65 2.31 17.72
C HIS A 33 17.73 3.53 17.51
N TRP A 34 17.34 4.23 18.57
CA TRP A 34 16.57 5.47 18.53
C TRP A 34 17.27 6.55 17.71
N PHE A 35 18.57 6.73 17.93
CA PHE A 35 19.36 7.72 17.21
C PHE A 35 19.44 7.38 15.72
N SER A 36 19.70 6.11 15.37
CA SER A 36 19.74 5.70 13.97
C SER A 36 18.39 5.84 13.26
N ILE A 37 17.29 5.55 13.96
CA ILE A 37 15.94 5.65 13.42
C ILE A 37 15.54 7.09 13.20
N ILE A 38 15.72 7.94 14.22
CA ILE A 38 15.40 9.36 14.12
C ILE A 38 16.24 9.99 13.02
N ASN A 39 17.54 9.70 12.98
CA ASN A 39 18.42 10.22 11.94
C ASN A 39 17.98 9.77 10.54
N SER A 40 17.57 8.50 10.38
CA SER A 40 17.03 7.99 9.12
C SER A 40 15.70 8.66 8.74
N CYS A 41 14.79 8.83 9.69
CA CYS A 41 13.51 9.50 9.44
C CYS A 41 13.69 10.97 9.07
N VAL A 42 14.55 11.69 9.80
CA VAL A 42 14.86 13.10 9.55
C VAL A 42 15.54 13.28 8.19
N THR A 43 16.52 12.44 7.84
CA THR A 43 17.18 12.52 6.54
C THR A 43 16.22 12.26 5.38
N VAL A 44 15.31 11.28 5.50
CA VAL A 44 14.26 11.04 4.50
C VAL A 44 13.33 12.23 4.37
N LEU A 45 12.88 12.83 5.49
CA LEU A 45 12.02 14.01 5.47
C LEU A 45 12.70 15.23 4.85
N LEU A 46 13.99 15.44 5.13
CA LEU A 46 14.77 16.52 4.53
C LEU A 46 14.96 16.31 3.03
N LEU A 47 15.28 15.09 2.60
CA LEU A 47 15.48 14.77 1.18
C LEU A 47 14.18 14.88 0.39
N THR A 48 13.06 14.41 0.96
CA THR A 48 11.73 14.58 0.35
C THR A 48 11.30 16.04 0.35
N GLY A 49 11.54 16.79 1.42
CA GLY A 49 11.27 18.23 1.47
C GLY A 49 12.08 19.01 0.43
N PHE A 50 13.37 18.69 0.28
CA PHE A 50 14.22 19.29 -0.75
C PHE A 50 13.69 18.98 -2.15
N LEU A 51 13.39 17.71 -2.46
CA LEU A 51 12.82 17.32 -3.75
C LEU A 51 11.45 17.99 -4.00
N ALA A 52 10.64 18.16 -2.96
CA ALA A 52 9.36 18.86 -3.02
C ALA A 52 9.53 20.35 -3.36
N THR A 53 10.49 21.04 -2.74
CA THR A 53 10.77 22.44 -3.07
C THR A 53 11.22 22.62 -4.52
N ILE A 54 12.03 21.70 -5.05
CA ILE A 54 12.42 21.70 -6.47
C ILE A 54 11.19 21.51 -7.36
N LEU A 55 10.36 20.49 -7.09
CA LEU A 55 9.16 20.24 -7.89
C LEU A 55 8.19 21.42 -7.86
N MET A 56 7.94 22.00 -6.67
CA MET A 56 7.10 23.18 -6.53
C MET A 56 7.67 24.40 -7.26
N ARG A 57 8.99 24.55 -7.29
CA ARG A 57 9.64 25.63 -8.05
C ARG A 57 9.48 25.42 -9.55
N VAL A 58 9.65 24.19 -10.05
CA VAL A 58 9.42 23.86 -11.47
C VAL A 58 7.96 24.11 -11.83
N LEU A 59 7.02 23.59 -11.02
CA LEU A 59 5.58 23.82 -11.22
C LEU A 59 5.24 25.32 -11.24
N LYS A 60 5.73 26.09 -10.27
CA LYS A 60 5.48 27.54 -10.21
C LYS A 60 6.05 28.27 -11.44
N ASN A 61 7.26 27.92 -11.84
CA ASN A 61 7.89 28.51 -13.03
C ASN A 61 7.10 28.16 -14.30
N ASP A 62 6.65 26.91 -14.43
CA ASP A 62 5.83 26.46 -15.54
C ASP A 62 4.48 27.19 -15.55
N PHE A 63 3.80 27.32 -14.40
CA PHE A 63 2.56 28.11 -14.28
C PHE A 63 2.75 29.58 -14.69
N ILE A 64 3.84 30.23 -14.27
CA ILE A 64 4.11 31.64 -14.63
C ILE A 64 4.38 31.76 -16.12
N LYS A 65 5.18 30.84 -16.70
CA LYS A 65 5.46 30.83 -18.13
C LYS A 65 4.16 30.72 -18.93
N TYR A 66 3.32 29.74 -18.61
CA TYR A 66 2.07 29.54 -19.33
C TYR A 66 0.98 30.59 -19.05
N ALA A 67 1.07 31.36 -17.96
CA ALA A 67 0.18 32.49 -17.72
C ALA A 67 0.57 33.70 -18.57
N HIS A 68 1.88 33.93 -18.77
CA HIS A 68 2.36 34.94 -19.69
C HIS A 68 2.04 34.60 -21.15
N ASP A 69 2.15 33.32 -21.52
CA ASP A 69 1.81 32.86 -22.88
C ASP A 69 0.31 33.05 -23.20
N GLU A 70 -0.59 33.03 -22.21
CA GLU A 70 -2.03 33.34 -22.37
C GLU A 70 -2.30 34.84 -22.65
N GLU A 71 -1.46 35.75 -22.16
CA GLU A 71 -1.59 37.19 -22.41
C GLU A 71 -1.02 37.60 -23.77
N SER A 72 -0.08 36.82 -24.32
CA SER A 72 0.43 36.97 -25.68
C SER A 72 -0.38 36.13 -26.67
N ALA A 73 -1.55 36.63 -27.06
CA ALA A 73 -2.53 35.97 -27.94
C ALA A 73 -2.08 35.82 -29.42
N ASP A 74 -0.89 35.26 -29.67
CA ASP A 74 -0.37 35.03 -31.02
C ASP A 74 0.16 33.58 -31.13
N ASP A 75 -0.67 32.70 -31.70
CA ASP A 75 -0.33 31.44 -32.38
C ASP A 75 0.75 30.52 -31.76
N GLN A 76 0.91 30.48 -30.43
CA GLN A 76 1.71 29.43 -29.79
C GLN A 76 0.84 28.22 -29.51
N GLU A 77 1.13 27.11 -30.22
CA GLU A 77 0.57 25.79 -29.95
C GLU A 77 0.69 25.50 -28.44
N GLU A 78 -0.44 25.29 -27.76
CA GLU A 78 -0.45 24.85 -26.36
C GLU A 78 0.47 23.61 -26.24
N THR A 79 1.55 23.69 -25.49
CA THR A 79 2.51 22.57 -25.35
C THR A 79 2.44 21.93 -23.96
N GLY A 80 2.78 20.65 -23.87
CA GLY A 80 2.89 19.94 -22.59
C GLY A 80 1.53 19.57 -21.97
N TRP A 81 1.43 19.70 -20.64
CA TRP A 81 0.27 19.19 -19.90
C TRP A 81 -1.02 19.97 -20.19
N LYS A 82 -0.96 21.26 -20.55
CA LYS A 82 -2.17 22.02 -20.95
C LYS A 82 -2.78 21.46 -22.25
N TYR A 83 -1.94 21.03 -23.19
CA TYR A 83 -2.37 20.52 -24.50
C TYR A 83 -3.27 19.29 -24.41
N ILE A 84 -3.06 18.45 -23.39
CA ILE A 84 -3.76 17.16 -23.23
C ILE A 84 -5.05 17.28 -22.40
N HIS A 85 -5.54 18.49 -22.09
CA HIS A 85 -6.73 18.70 -21.26
C HIS A 85 -7.97 17.91 -21.74
N GLY A 86 -8.10 17.70 -23.05
CA GLY A 86 -9.17 16.93 -23.69
C GLY A 86 -9.08 15.40 -23.54
N ASP A 87 -7.95 14.85 -23.10
CA ASP A 87 -7.75 13.38 -23.02
C ASP A 87 -7.36 12.88 -21.61
N VAL A 88 -6.96 13.77 -20.70
CA VAL A 88 -6.46 13.40 -19.35
C VAL A 88 -7.48 12.65 -18.50
N PHE A 89 -8.75 13.02 -18.59
CA PHE A 89 -9.82 12.38 -17.81
C PHE A 89 -10.45 11.18 -18.51
N ARG A 90 -9.83 10.71 -19.61
CA ARG A 90 -10.29 9.51 -20.31
C ARG A 90 -10.16 8.28 -19.41
N TYR A 91 -11.24 7.51 -19.34
CA TYR A 91 -11.29 6.37 -18.44
C TYR A 91 -10.26 5.29 -18.79
N PRO A 92 -9.66 4.62 -17.79
CA PRO A 92 -8.63 3.64 -18.02
C PRO A 92 -9.15 2.38 -18.72
N LYS A 93 -8.26 1.73 -19.47
CA LYS A 93 -8.48 0.35 -19.95
C LYS A 93 -8.72 -0.57 -18.74
N TYR A 94 -9.66 -1.51 -18.82
CA TYR A 94 -10.04 -2.41 -17.71
C TYR A 94 -10.54 -1.69 -16.44
N LYS A 95 -11.52 -0.79 -16.57
CA LYS A 95 -12.15 -0.02 -15.48
C LYS A 95 -12.56 -0.87 -14.26
N SER A 96 -13.02 -2.11 -14.45
CA SER A 96 -13.43 -3.00 -13.36
C SER A 96 -12.24 -3.49 -12.52
N LEU A 97 -11.14 -3.90 -13.16
CA LEU A 97 -9.95 -4.32 -12.44
C LEU A 97 -9.35 -3.16 -11.65
N PHE A 98 -9.33 -1.97 -12.26
CA PHE A 98 -8.83 -0.77 -11.62
C PHE A 98 -9.63 -0.40 -10.38
N ALA A 99 -10.97 -0.35 -10.50
CA ALA A 99 -11.84 -0.04 -9.37
C ALA A 99 -11.75 -1.10 -8.26
N ALA A 100 -11.66 -2.39 -8.62
CA ALA A 100 -11.44 -3.48 -7.66
C ALA A 100 -10.10 -3.38 -6.93
N ALA A 101 -9.03 -3.01 -7.63
CA ALA A 101 -7.70 -2.79 -7.05
C ALA A 101 -7.70 -1.61 -6.08
N LEU A 102 -8.34 -0.51 -6.44
CA LEU A 102 -8.52 0.63 -5.53
C LEU A 102 -9.35 0.26 -4.30
N GLY A 103 -10.43 -0.50 -4.48
CA GLY A 103 -11.25 -0.96 -3.36
C GLY A 103 -10.44 -1.80 -2.37
N SER A 104 -9.76 -2.82 -2.89
CA SER A 104 -8.89 -3.71 -2.10
C SER A 104 -7.78 -2.92 -1.39
N GLY A 105 -7.13 -1.97 -2.09
CA GLY A 105 -6.10 -1.14 -1.48
C GLY A 105 -6.62 -0.19 -0.41
N THR A 106 -7.83 0.39 -0.57
CA THR A 106 -8.47 1.18 0.50
C THR A 106 -8.82 0.34 1.72
N GLN A 107 -9.24 -0.91 1.53
CA GLN A 107 -9.49 -1.84 2.62
C GLN A 107 -8.20 -2.15 3.39
N LEU A 108 -7.11 -2.46 2.69
CA LEU A 108 -5.83 -2.76 3.32
C LEU A 108 -5.23 -1.54 4.03
N PHE A 109 -5.40 -0.35 3.45
CA PHE A 109 -5.02 0.91 4.09
C PHE A 109 -5.77 1.11 5.41
N THR A 110 -7.10 1.01 5.39
CA THR A 110 -7.93 1.19 6.59
C THR A 110 -7.64 0.13 7.64
N LEU A 111 -7.48 -1.14 7.25
CA LEU A 111 -7.03 -2.22 8.14
C LEU A 111 -5.71 -1.88 8.82
N THR A 112 -4.71 -1.42 8.06
CA THR A 112 -3.38 -1.12 8.59
C THR A 112 -3.45 0.03 9.60
N VAL A 113 -4.21 1.08 9.30
CA VAL A 113 -4.44 2.21 10.23
C VAL A 113 -5.12 1.73 11.51
N PHE A 114 -6.16 0.91 11.43
CA PHE A 114 -6.83 0.37 12.62
C PHE A 114 -5.91 -0.50 13.47
N ILE A 115 -5.07 -1.33 12.85
CA ILE A 115 -4.06 -2.14 13.55
C ILE A 115 -3.06 -1.23 14.28
N PHE A 116 -2.59 -0.17 13.64
CA PHE A 116 -1.72 0.80 14.31
C PHE A 116 -2.38 1.49 15.49
N ILE A 117 -3.64 1.89 15.36
CA ILE A 117 -4.40 2.51 16.47
C ILE A 117 -4.49 1.54 17.66
N LEU A 118 -4.86 0.28 17.43
CA LEU A 118 -4.92 -0.73 18.49
C LEU A 118 -3.54 -1.02 19.10
N ALA A 119 -2.49 -0.99 18.29
CA ALA A 119 -1.12 -1.16 18.76
C ALA A 119 -0.67 0.01 19.65
N LEU A 120 -1.00 1.25 19.29
CA LEU A 120 -0.71 2.45 20.07
C LEU A 120 -1.48 2.50 21.39
N VAL A 121 -2.71 1.98 21.42
CA VAL A 121 -3.51 1.82 22.65
C VAL A 121 -2.94 0.73 23.57
N GLY A 122 -2.07 -0.14 23.07
CA GLY A 122 -1.42 -1.20 23.85
C GLY A 122 -2.20 -2.51 23.90
N VAL A 123 -3.11 -2.76 22.94
CA VAL A 123 -3.90 -4.01 22.88
C VAL A 123 -3.04 -5.23 22.55
N PHE A 124 -1.90 -5.05 21.88
CA PHE A 124 -1.01 -6.14 21.48
C PHE A 124 0.13 -6.33 22.49
N TYR A 125 0.08 -7.45 23.22
CA TYR A 125 1.19 -7.89 24.06
C TYR A 125 2.26 -8.61 23.22
N PRO A 126 3.58 -8.33 23.39
CA PRO A 126 4.65 -8.86 22.53
C PRO A 126 4.73 -10.39 22.42
N TYR A 127 4.21 -11.11 23.41
CA TYR A 127 4.23 -12.58 23.44
C TYR A 127 2.90 -13.24 23.06
N ASN A 128 1.80 -12.49 22.98
CA ASN A 128 0.53 -13.02 22.48
C ASN A 128 0.41 -12.79 20.97
N ARG A 129 1.27 -13.45 20.19
CA ARG A 129 1.26 -13.35 18.71
C ARG A 129 -0.12 -13.69 18.12
N GLY A 130 -0.90 -14.54 18.80
CA GLY A 130 -2.27 -14.89 18.42
C GLY A 130 -3.22 -13.70 18.39
N ALA A 131 -3.09 -12.75 19.33
CA ALA A 131 -3.97 -11.58 19.42
C ALA A 131 -3.88 -10.69 18.17
N LEU A 132 -2.67 -10.53 17.62
CA LEU A 132 -2.43 -9.78 16.39
C LEU A 132 -3.14 -10.45 15.20
N PHE A 133 -2.95 -11.77 15.03
CA PHE A 133 -3.61 -12.51 13.95
C PHE A 133 -5.14 -12.49 14.08
N THR A 134 -5.69 -12.63 15.29
CA THR A 134 -7.14 -12.52 15.50
C THR A 134 -7.66 -11.13 15.17
N ALA A 135 -6.94 -10.07 15.56
CA ALA A 135 -7.32 -8.70 15.23
C ALA A 135 -7.28 -8.45 13.72
N LEU A 136 -6.26 -8.97 13.02
CA LEU A 136 -6.19 -8.90 11.56
C LEU A 136 -7.41 -9.52 10.88
N VAL A 137 -7.81 -10.73 11.29
CA VAL A 137 -8.98 -11.43 10.71
C VAL A 137 -10.27 -10.65 10.95
N VAL A 138 -10.48 -10.18 12.19
CA VAL A 138 -11.70 -9.45 12.56
C VAL A 138 -11.78 -8.09 11.84
N ILE A 139 -10.71 -7.31 11.87
CA ILE A 139 -10.67 -5.98 11.23
C ILE A 139 -10.76 -6.12 9.71
N TYR A 140 -10.12 -7.14 9.12
CA TYR A 140 -10.27 -7.42 7.69
C TYR A 140 -11.73 -7.69 7.31
N ALA A 141 -12.43 -8.50 8.10
CA ALA A 141 -13.85 -8.78 7.89
C ALA A 141 -14.72 -7.51 7.99
N LEU A 142 -14.48 -6.66 9.01
CA LEU A 142 -15.22 -5.42 9.22
C LEU A 142 -14.93 -4.35 8.13
N THR A 143 -13.69 -4.23 7.68
CA THR A 143 -13.28 -3.26 6.67
C THR A 143 -13.73 -3.63 5.24
N SER A 144 -14.22 -4.86 5.02
CA SER A 144 -14.70 -5.32 3.70
C SER A 144 -15.82 -4.45 3.12
N GLY A 145 -16.67 -3.86 3.96
CA GLY A 145 -17.70 -2.91 3.52
C GLY A 145 -17.10 -1.65 2.89
N ILE A 146 -15.96 -1.16 3.39
CA ILE A 146 -15.24 -0.02 2.81
C ILE A 146 -14.73 -0.39 1.41
N ALA A 147 -14.18 -1.60 1.25
CA ALA A 147 -13.73 -2.12 -0.05
C ALA A 147 -14.86 -2.14 -1.08
N GLY A 148 -16.03 -2.66 -0.68
CA GLY A 148 -17.21 -2.75 -1.53
C GLY A 148 -17.74 -1.37 -1.94
N TYR A 149 -17.79 -0.45 -0.98
CA TYR A 149 -18.22 0.93 -1.21
C TYR A 149 -17.29 1.67 -2.18
N THR A 150 -15.99 1.67 -1.91
CA THR A 150 -15.02 2.42 -2.73
C THR A 150 -14.87 1.83 -4.12
N ALA A 151 -14.83 0.49 -4.26
CA ALA A 151 -14.77 -0.16 -5.57
C ALA A 151 -16.01 0.12 -6.41
N THR A 152 -17.20 0.00 -5.81
CA THR A 152 -18.46 0.14 -6.56
C THR A 152 -18.76 1.59 -6.90
N SER A 153 -18.55 2.51 -5.95
CA SER A 153 -18.73 3.95 -6.17
C SER A 153 -17.79 4.44 -7.29
N PHE A 154 -16.51 4.04 -7.24
CA PHE A 154 -15.56 4.44 -8.28
C PHE A 154 -15.86 3.77 -9.63
N TYR A 155 -16.30 2.51 -9.65
CA TYR A 155 -16.69 1.85 -10.89
C TYR A 155 -17.91 2.49 -11.56
N CYS A 156 -18.92 2.87 -10.76
CA CYS A 156 -20.08 3.63 -11.25
C CYS A 156 -19.68 5.02 -11.77
N GLN A 157 -18.74 5.70 -11.10
CA GLN A 157 -18.15 6.96 -11.56
C GLN A 157 -17.47 6.86 -12.94
N LEU A 158 -16.94 5.68 -13.29
CA LEU A 158 -16.33 5.40 -14.59
C LEU A 158 -17.35 4.90 -15.63
N GLU A 159 -18.65 5.09 -15.39
CA GLU A 159 -19.78 4.63 -16.22
C GLU A 159 -19.86 3.09 -16.35
N GLY A 160 -19.42 2.37 -15.32
CA GLY A 160 -19.50 0.92 -15.26
C GLY A 160 -20.91 0.41 -14.94
N THR A 161 -21.46 -0.46 -15.79
CA THR A 161 -22.81 -1.03 -15.61
C THR A 161 -22.83 -2.30 -14.75
N ASN A 162 -21.80 -3.15 -14.89
CA ASN A 162 -21.72 -4.48 -14.28
C ASN A 162 -21.12 -4.47 -12.87
N TRP A 163 -21.76 -3.74 -11.94
CA TRP A 163 -21.26 -3.53 -10.58
C TRP A 163 -21.10 -4.82 -9.76
N VAL A 164 -21.95 -5.84 -9.98
CA VAL A 164 -21.85 -7.14 -9.29
C VAL A 164 -20.55 -7.87 -9.65
N ARG A 165 -20.18 -7.87 -10.92
CA ARG A 165 -18.92 -8.48 -11.39
C ARG A 165 -17.71 -7.75 -10.82
N ASN A 166 -17.78 -6.42 -10.76
CA ASN A 166 -16.75 -5.59 -10.12
C ASN A 166 -16.60 -5.94 -8.64
N LEU A 167 -17.72 -6.09 -7.92
CA LEU A 167 -17.72 -6.43 -6.50
C LEU A 167 -17.10 -7.82 -6.22
N LEU A 168 -17.47 -8.83 -7.02
CA LEU A 168 -16.87 -10.16 -6.95
C LEU A 168 -15.36 -10.09 -7.20
N LEU A 169 -14.93 -9.32 -8.20
CA LEU A 169 -13.51 -9.12 -8.48
C LEU A 169 -12.79 -8.47 -7.28
N THR A 170 -13.37 -7.45 -6.64
CA THR A 170 -12.81 -6.83 -5.43
C THR A 170 -12.63 -7.83 -4.29
N GLY A 171 -13.64 -8.67 -4.03
CA GLY A 171 -13.55 -9.70 -3.01
C GLY A 171 -12.46 -10.74 -3.30
N CYS A 172 -12.32 -11.14 -4.56
CA CYS A 172 -11.35 -12.15 -4.97
C CYS A 172 -9.91 -11.62 -5.15
N LEU A 173 -9.72 -10.32 -5.44
CA LEU A 173 -8.43 -9.79 -5.86
C LEU A 173 -7.32 -10.03 -4.83
N PHE A 174 -7.60 -9.77 -3.55
CA PHE A 174 -6.67 -10.04 -2.45
C PHE A 174 -6.93 -11.40 -1.78
N CYS A 175 -8.19 -11.80 -1.60
CA CYS A 175 -8.52 -13.05 -0.92
C CYS A 175 -8.07 -14.29 -1.68
N ALA A 176 -8.20 -14.32 -3.02
CA ALA A 176 -7.88 -15.53 -3.78
C ALA A 176 -6.38 -15.86 -3.77
N PRO A 177 -5.45 -14.91 -4.02
CA PRO A 177 -4.03 -15.17 -3.85
C PRO A 177 -3.67 -15.59 -2.41
N LEU A 178 -4.25 -14.94 -1.40
CA LEU A 178 -4.02 -15.28 0.00
C LEU A 178 -4.52 -16.69 0.35
N PHE A 179 -5.68 -17.08 -0.17
CA PHE A 179 -6.23 -18.42 0.04
C PHE A 179 -5.38 -19.48 -0.67
N LEU A 180 -4.91 -19.22 -1.90
CA LEU A 180 -4.05 -20.14 -2.64
C LEU A 180 -2.70 -20.35 -1.94
N THR A 181 -2.05 -19.27 -1.48
CA THR A 181 -0.81 -19.39 -0.70
C THR A 181 -1.06 -20.10 0.62
N PHE A 182 -2.15 -19.79 1.31
CA PHE A 182 -2.55 -20.49 2.53
C PHE A 182 -2.74 -22.00 2.29
N CYS A 183 -3.47 -22.42 1.26
CA CYS A 183 -3.67 -23.83 0.92
C CYS A 183 -2.34 -24.53 0.63
N PHE A 184 -1.46 -23.88 -0.14
CA PHE A 184 -0.13 -24.41 -0.43
C PHE A 184 0.70 -24.58 0.85
N LEU A 185 0.82 -23.54 1.68
CA LEU A 185 1.60 -23.57 2.92
C LEU A 185 1.03 -24.56 3.94
N ASN A 186 -0.29 -24.65 4.06
CA ASN A 186 -0.93 -25.60 4.94
C ASN A 186 -0.69 -27.05 4.49
N THR A 187 -0.67 -27.31 3.18
CA THR A 187 -0.31 -28.62 2.63
C THR A 187 1.13 -28.99 2.99
N VAL A 188 2.07 -28.05 2.84
CA VAL A 188 3.47 -28.24 3.28
C VAL A 188 3.53 -28.51 4.79
N ALA A 189 2.79 -27.76 5.60
CA ALA A 189 2.77 -27.94 7.05
C ALA A 189 2.27 -29.34 7.46
N ILE A 190 1.24 -29.85 6.78
CA ILE A 190 0.69 -31.20 7.01
C ILE A 190 1.72 -32.27 6.65
N ILE A 191 2.39 -32.15 5.50
CA ILE A 191 3.42 -33.12 5.06
C ILE A 191 4.55 -33.22 6.09
N TYR A 192 5.00 -32.08 6.63
CA TYR A 192 6.05 -32.03 7.65
C TYR A 192 5.53 -32.30 9.07
N SER A 193 4.24 -32.60 9.25
CA SER A 193 3.59 -32.80 10.56
C SER A 193 3.92 -31.68 11.56
N ALA A 194 3.96 -30.44 11.05
CA ALA A 194 4.32 -29.27 11.81
C ALA A 194 3.16 -28.76 12.66
N THR A 195 3.45 -28.23 13.85
CA THR A 195 2.47 -27.53 14.71
C THR A 195 1.88 -26.27 14.08
N ALA A 196 2.49 -25.78 13.01
CA ALA A 196 1.99 -24.67 12.20
C ALA A 196 0.82 -25.07 11.28
N ALA A 197 0.55 -26.37 11.09
CA ALA A 197 -0.60 -26.83 10.32
C ALA A 197 -1.90 -26.44 11.04
N LEU A 198 -2.76 -25.68 10.36
CA LEU A 198 -4.04 -25.30 10.95
C LEU A 198 -4.97 -26.51 10.96
N PRO A 199 -5.60 -26.83 12.10
CA PRO A 199 -6.56 -27.93 12.16
C PRO A 199 -7.79 -27.57 11.33
N PHE A 200 -8.45 -28.60 10.79
CA PHE A 200 -9.63 -28.45 9.91
C PHE A 200 -10.71 -27.54 10.53
N GLY A 201 -10.95 -27.65 11.83
CA GLY A 201 -11.92 -26.80 12.54
C GLY A 201 -11.61 -25.31 12.42
N THR A 202 -10.34 -24.89 12.54
CA THR A 202 -9.96 -23.47 12.39
C THR A 202 -10.15 -22.99 10.95
N ILE A 203 -9.89 -23.84 9.95
CA ILE A 203 -10.13 -23.51 8.54
C ILE A 203 -11.62 -23.27 8.31
N VAL A 204 -12.49 -24.14 8.84
CA VAL A 204 -13.95 -23.97 8.75
C VAL A 204 -14.39 -22.66 9.42
N VAL A 205 -13.85 -22.32 10.59
CA VAL A 205 -14.15 -21.04 11.26
C VAL A 205 -13.76 -19.84 10.41
N ILE A 206 -12.58 -19.85 9.79
CA ILE A 206 -12.12 -18.76 8.91
C ILE A 206 -13.05 -18.62 7.69
N VAL A 207 -13.44 -19.74 7.08
CA VAL A 207 -14.39 -19.75 5.95
C VAL A 207 -15.75 -19.20 6.39
N LEU A 208 -16.25 -19.60 7.56
CA LEU A 208 -17.52 -19.11 8.10
C LEU A 208 -17.48 -17.60 8.36
N ILE A 209 -16.40 -17.07 8.93
CA ILE A 209 -16.23 -15.62 9.12
C ILE A 209 -16.25 -14.91 7.75
N TRP A 210 -15.56 -15.47 6.76
CA TRP A 210 -15.54 -14.90 5.42
C TRP A 210 -16.92 -14.92 4.74
N THR A 211 -17.67 -16.03 4.84
CA THR A 211 -18.99 -16.16 4.21
C THR A 211 -20.09 -15.41 4.95
N LEU A 212 -20.06 -15.37 6.29
CA LEU A 212 -21.14 -14.81 7.11
C LEU A 212 -20.92 -13.34 7.46
N VAL A 213 -19.66 -12.87 7.47
CA VAL A 213 -19.34 -11.48 7.83
C VAL A 213 -18.78 -10.75 6.62
N THR A 214 -17.64 -11.20 6.08
CA THR A 214 -16.92 -10.46 5.02
C THR A 214 -17.74 -10.30 3.75
N SER A 215 -18.35 -11.39 3.24
CA SER A 215 -19.12 -11.35 2.00
C SER A 215 -20.38 -10.47 2.10
N PRO A 216 -21.23 -10.59 3.14
CA PRO A 216 -22.38 -9.70 3.33
C PRO A 216 -21.98 -8.23 3.50
N LEU A 217 -20.95 -7.93 4.31
CA LEU A 217 -20.49 -6.55 4.47
C LEU A 217 -19.96 -5.97 3.16
N LEU A 218 -19.21 -6.76 2.38
CA LEU A 218 -18.75 -6.36 1.04
C LEU A 218 -19.95 -6.00 0.13
N VAL A 219 -21.00 -6.83 0.11
CA VAL A 219 -22.22 -6.59 -0.67
C VAL A 219 -22.97 -5.35 -0.19
N LEU A 220 -23.17 -5.19 1.12
CA LEU A 220 -23.80 -4.00 1.69
C LEU A 220 -23.03 -2.73 1.34
N GLY A 221 -21.69 -2.77 1.45
CA GLY A 221 -20.81 -1.70 1.00
C GLY A 221 -20.97 -1.40 -0.48
N GLY A 222 -21.03 -2.44 -1.32
CA GLY A 222 -21.25 -2.30 -2.77
C GLY A 222 -22.60 -1.65 -3.11
N ILE A 223 -23.68 -2.05 -2.45
CA ILE A 223 -25.01 -1.45 -2.63
C ILE A 223 -25.00 0.03 -2.21
N ALA A 224 -24.38 0.36 -1.06
CA ALA A 224 -24.22 1.73 -0.61
C ALA A 224 -23.39 2.56 -1.62
N GLY A 225 -22.32 1.98 -2.18
CA GLY A 225 -21.48 2.61 -3.19
C GLY A 225 -22.21 2.87 -4.51
N LYS A 226 -23.08 1.94 -4.93
CA LYS A 226 -23.95 2.11 -6.11
C LYS A 226 -24.97 3.24 -5.93
N ASN A 227 -25.56 3.34 -4.74
CA ASN A 227 -26.58 4.34 -4.44
C ASN A 227 -25.98 5.74 -4.22
N SER A 228 -24.69 5.82 -3.90
CA SER A 228 -23.91 7.06 -3.85
C SER A 228 -23.67 7.59 -5.28
N LYS A 229 -24.67 8.26 -5.85
CA LYS A 229 -24.65 8.86 -7.21
C LYS A 229 -23.78 10.12 -7.27
N ALA A 230 -22.52 10.03 -6.84
CA ALA A 230 -21.56 11.08 -7.13
C ALA A 230 -21.08 10.89 -8.57
N GLU A 231 -21.51 11.73 -9.50
CA GLU A 231 -20.94 11.79 -10.85
C GLU A 231 -19.46 12.10 -10.77
N PHE A 232 -18.66 11.51 -11.67
CA PHE A 232 -17.24 11.82 -11.74
C PHE A 232 -17.08 13.26 -12.25
N GLN A 233 -16.80 14.18 -11.34
CA GLN A 233 -16.51 15.57 -11.68
C GLN A 233 -15.13 15.65 -12.37
N ALA A 234 -15.14 15.52 -13.70
CA ALA A 234 -14.00 15.85 -14.54
C ALA A 234 -14.00 17.38 -14.78
N PRO A 235 -12.92 18.10 -14.46
CA PRO A 235 -12.78 19.52 -14.76
C PRO A 235 -12.91 19.86 -16.26
N CYS A 236 -12.53 18.95 -17.15
CA CYS A 236 -12.51 19.16 -18.59
C CYS A 236 -13.30 18.06 -19.31
N ARG A 237 -14.01 18.43 -20.39
CA ARG A 237 -14.72 17.46 -21.23
C ARG A 237 -13.73 16.69 -22.10
N THR A 238 -13.98 15.39 -22.26
CA THR A 238 -13.13 14.57 -23.13
C THR A 238 -13.47 14.74 -24.61
N THR A 239 -12.44 14.69 -25.47
CA THR A 239 -12.59 14.67 -26.93
C THR A 239 -13.02 13.28 -27.42
N LYS A 240 -13.58 13.21 -28.63
CA LYS A 240 -14.07 11.93 -29.20
C LYS A 240 -12.94 10.98 -29.60
N TYR A 241 -11.86 11.53 -30.16
CA TYR A 241 -10.72 10.75 -30.65
C TYR A 241 -9.51 11.00 -29.74
N PRO A 242 -8.85 9.92 -29.27
CA PRO A 242 -7.61 10.07 -28.50
C PRO A 242 -6.53 10.67 -29.40
N ARG A 243 -5.74 11.56 -28.82
CA ARG A 243 -4.50 11.98 -29.46
C ARG A 243 -3.45 10.88 -29.43
N GLU A 244 -2.57 10.89 -30.44
CA GLU A 244 -1.44 9.98 -30.48
C GLU A 244 -0.40 10.40 -29.44
N ILE A 245 0.11 9.44 -28.67
CA ILE A 245 1.14 9.69 -27.66
C ILE A 245 2.49 9.78 -28.37
N PRO A 246 3.29 10.84 -28.14
CA PRO A 246 4.60 10.96 -28.77
C PRO A 246 5.52 9.80 -28.37
N ALA A 247 6.43 9.42 -29.27
CA ALA A 247 7.38 8.35 -29.01
C ALA A 247 8.36 8.76 -27.88
N LEU A 248 8.15 8.18 -26.70
CA LEU A 248 8.97 8.45 -25.52
C LEU A 248 10.26 7.63 -25.54
N PRO A 249 11.39 8.19 -25.07
CA PRO A 249 12.61 7.42 -24.83
C PRO A 249 12.38 6.24 -23.88
N TRP A 250 13.17 5.17 -24.02
CA TRP A 250 13.00 3.92 -23.25
C TRP A 250 12.95 4.14 -21.73
N TYR A 251 13.72 5.09 -21.19
CA TYR A 251 13.78 5.38 -19.76
C TYR A 251 12.52 6.06 -19.21
N ARG A 252 11.66 6.61 -20.10
CA ARG A 252 10.34 7.17 -19.74
C ARG A 252 9.20 6.16 -19.90
N SER A 253 9.51 4.91 -20.28
CA SER A 253 8.51 3.85 -20.31
C SER A 253 8.05 3.46 -18.89
N THR A 254 6.95 2.72 -18.80
CA THR A 254 6.31 2.39 -17.52
C THR A 254 7.21 1.61 -16.57
N ILE A 255 8.01 0.65 -17.06
CA ILE A 255 8.80 -0.23 -16.19
C ILE A 255 9.96 0.52 -15.50
N PRO A 256 10.81 1.30 -16.21
CA PRO A 256 11.83 2.12 -15.56
C PRO A 256 11.25 3.15 -14.60
N GLN A 257 10.12 3.78 -14.95
CA GLN A 257 9.42 4.70 -14.03
C GLN A 257 8.95 4.00 -12.76
N MET A 258 8.38 2.80 -12.86
CA MET A 258 8.00 2.00 -11.70
C MET A 258 9.23 1.68 -10.82
N ALA A 259 10.36 1.32 -11.43
CA ALA A 259 11.60 1.06 -10.69
C ALA A 259 12.10 2.31 -9.96
N MET A 260 12.13 3.46 -10.64
CA MET A 260 12.50 4.74 -10.01
C MET A 260 11.54 5.13 -8.88
N ALA A 261 10.24 4.93 -9.09
CA ALA A 261 9.19 5.31 -8.14
C ALA A 261 9.31 4.56 -6.82
N GLY A 262 9.58 3.25 -6.87
CA GLY A 262 9.57 2.38 -5.70
C GLY A 262 10.86 2.42 -4.89
N PHE A 263 11.98 2.78 -5.52
CA PHE A 263 13.30 2.82 -4.86
C PHE A 263 13.35 3.84 -3.71
N LEU A 264 12.79 5.04 -3.91
CA LEU A 264 12.84 6.10 -2.90
C LEU A 264 12.00 5.77 -1.65
N PRO A 265 10.71 5.40 -1.76
CA PRO A 265 9.94 4.93 -0.60
C PRO A 265 10.56 3.69 0.06
N PHE A 266 11.15 2.77 -0.71
CA PHE A 266 11.86 1.61 -0.16
C PHE A 266 13.10 2.04 0.66
N SER A 267 13.92 2.95 0.13
CA SER A 267 15.11 3.45 0.83
C SER A 267 14.76 4.11 2.18
N ALA A 268 13.57 4.70 2.28
CA ALA A 268 13.09 5.32 3.49
C ALA A 268 12.74 4.32 4.61
N ILE A 269 12.36 3.10 4.25
CA ILE A 269 11.86 2.09 5.21
C ILE A 269 12.81 0.91 5.39
N TYR A 270 13.91 0.80 4.63
CA TYR A 270 14.73 -0.42 4.59
C TYR A 270 15.31 -0.80 5.97
N ILE A 271 15.72 0.19 6.76
CA ILE A 271 16.26 -0.01 8.11
C ILE A 271 15.19 -0.62 9.02
N GLU A 272 13.98 -0.07 8.97
CA GLU A 272 12.87 -0.55 9.79
C GLU A 272 12.38 -1.92 9.34
N LEU A 273 12.36 -2.14 8.04
CA LEU A 273 12.02 -3.44 7.46
C LEU A 273 12.97 -4.54 7.95
N TYR A 274 14.27 -4.25 8.08
CA TYR A 274 15.24 -5.17 8.67
C TYR A 274 14.86 -5.56 10.11
N TYR A 275 14.50 -4.58 10.94
CA TYR A 275 14.12 -4.83 12.33
C TYR A 275 12.79 -5.58 12.44
N ILE A 276 11.82 -5.29 11.56
CA ILE A 276 10.58 -6.07 11.46
C ILE A 276 10.90 -7.51 11.10
N PHE A 277 11.75 -7.77 10.09
CA PHE A 277 12.08 -9.13 9.68
C PHE A 277 12.82 -9.89 10.79
N ALA A 278 13.77 -9.23 11.46
CA ALA A 278 14.47 -9.80 12.61
C ALA A 278 13.54 -10.11 13.80
N SER A 279 12.39 -9.43 13.90
CA SER A 279 11.40 -9.66 14.95
C SER A 279 10.37 -10.75 14.60
N VAL A 280 9.87 -10.71 13.36
CA VAL A 280 8.87 -11.66 12.87
C VAL A 280 9.47 -13.06 12.71
N TRP A 281 10.63 -13.14 12.06
CA TRP A 281 11.31 -14.40 11.72
C TRP A 281 12.47 -14.76 12.65
N GLY A 282 13.03 -13.78 13.37
CA GLY A 282 14.09 -14.01 14.34
C GLY A 282 13.59 -14.04 15.79
N HIS A 283 14.55 -14.04 16.73
CA HIS A 283 14.29 -14.11 18.17
C HIS A 283 14.23 -12.75 18.87
N ARG A 284 14.33 -11.63 18.12
CA ARG A 284 14.39 -10.29 18.70
C ARG A 284 12.97 -9.76 18.92
N ILE A 285 12.70 -9.13 20.05
CA ILE A 285 11.39 -8.54 20.32
C ILE A 285 11.44 -7.09 19.87
N TYR A 286 10.71 -6.75 18.80
CA TYR A 286 10.54 -5.35 18.38
C TYR A 286 9.20 -4.84 18.90
N THR A 287 9.24 -3.99 19.93
CA THR A 287 8.05 -3.53 20.67
C THR A 287 7.65 -2.08 20.39
N ILE A 288 8.37 -1.36 19.52
CA ILE A 288 8.15 0.08 19.35
C ILE A 288 7.13 0.37 18.24
N TYR A 289 5.86 0.07 18.51
CA TYR A 289 4.75 0.32 17.58
C TYR A 289 4.61 1.80 17.19
N SER A 290 4.97 2.74 18.07
CA SER A 290 4.92 4.18 17.82
C SER A 290 5.86 4.63 16.71
N ILE A 291 7.08 4.09 16.67
CA ILE A 291 8.04 4.37 15.60
C ILE A 291 7.53 3.80 14.28
N LEU A 292 7.05 2.55 14.31
CA LEU A 292 6.53 1.89 13.12
C LEU A 292 5.36 2.70 12.49
N PHE A 293 4.53 3.31 13.32
CA PHE A 293 3.47 4.21 12.85
C PHE A 293 4.00 5.50 12.21
N ILE A 294 5.01 6.14 12.81
CA ILE A 294 5.65 7.33 12.22
C ILE A 294 6.28 6.99 10.86
N VAL A 295 7.01 5.88 10.79
CA VAL A 295 7.63 5.39 9.55
C VAL A 295 6.56 5.07 8.50
N PHE A 296 5.43 4.49 8.91
CA PHE A 296 4.29 4.26 8.01
C PHE A 296 3.73 5.58 7.45
N ILE A 297 3.58 6.63 8.27
CA ILE A 297 3.15 7.96 7.78
C ILE A 297 4.17 8.53 6.78
N ILE A 298 5.46 8.46 7.10
CA ILE A 298 6.53 8.93 6.20
C ILE A 298 6.46 8.16 4.87
N LEU A 299 6.29 6.85 4.91
CA LEU A 299 6.13 6.01 3.72
C LEU A 299 4.96 6.48 2.84
N LEU A 300 3.80 6.80 3.42
CA LEU A 300 2.64 7.30 2.69
C LEU A 300 2.94 8.64 2.02
N ILE A 301 3.57 9.57 2.74
CA ILE A 301 3.94 10.90 2.23
C ILE A 301 4.93 10.77 1.07
N VAL A 302 6.01 10.00 1.25
CA VAL A 302 7.04 9.80 0.22
C VAL A 302 6.42 9.15 -1.02
N THR A 303 5.59 8.13 -0.84
CA THR A 303 4.91 7.44 -1.94
C THR A 303 3.97 8.39 -2.70
N ALA A 304 3.13 9.14 -1.99
CA ALA A 304 2.23 10.12 -2.59
C ALA A 304 3.01 11.22 -3.35
N PHE A 305 4.11 11.69 -2.78
CA PHE A 305 4.93 12.72 -3.40
C PHE A 305 5.60 12.26 -4.69
N ILE A 306 6.28 11.10 -4.66
CA ILE A 306 6.98 10.56 -5.85
C ILE A 306 5.99 10.20 -6.96
N THR A 307 4.83 9.64 -6.62
CA THR A 307 3.79 9.35 -7.61
C THR A 307 3.25 10.61 -8.26
N VAL A 308 2.98 11.67 -7.48
CA VAL A 308 2.58 12.98 -8.02
C VAL A 308 3.65 13.56 -8.94
N ALA A 309 4.92 13.57 -8.51
CA ALA A 309 6.03 14.08 -9.29
C ALA A 309 6.18 13.36 -10.64
N LEU A 310 6.12 12.03 -10.64
CA LEU A 310 6.21 11.23 -11.87
C LEU A 310 4.98 11.41 -12.77
N THR A 311 3.78 11.53 -12.20
CA THR A 311 2.59 11.86 -13.00
C THR A 311 2.70 13.24 -13.64
N TYR A 312 3.29 14.21 -12.96
CA TYR A 312 3.54 15.52 -13.55
C TYR A 312 4.48 15.44 -14.76
N PHE A 313 5.63 14.78 -14.60
CA PHE A 313 6.57 14.61 -15.71
C PHE A 313 5.99 13.79 -16.87
N GLN A 314 5.10 12.84 -16.59
CA GLN A 314 4.35 12.12 -17.63
C GLN A 314 3.42 13.06 -18.41
N LEU A 315 2.63 13.87 -17.70
CA LEU A 315 1.70 14.82 -18.32
C LEU A 315 2.44 15.93 -19.09
N ALA A 316 3.58 16.39 -18.57
CA ALA A 316 4.45 17.35 -19.24
C ALA A 316 5.08 16.78 -20.52
N ALA A 317 5.13 15.45 -20.66
CA ALA A 317 5.55 14.76 -21.87
C ALA A 317 4.38 14.35 -22.77
N GLU A 318 3.20 14.96 -22.57
CA GLU A 318 1.99 14.78 -23.40
C GLU A 318 1.41 13.35 -23.36
N ASP A 319 1.75 12.57 -22.35
CA ASP A 319 1.22 11.23 -22.15
C ASP A 319 0.02 11.25 -21.19
N HIS A 320 -1.18 11.05 -21.74
CA HIS A 320 -2.44 11.07 -21.00
C HIS A 320 -2.72 9.76 -20.22
N GLU A 321 -1.98 8.66 -20.41
CA GLU A 321 -2.26 7.34 -19.79
C GLU A 321 -1.73 7.25 -18.33
N TRP A 322 -2.09 8.20 -17.48
CA TRP A 322 -1.56 8.31 -16.11
C TRP A 322 -2.25 7.40 -15.08
N TRP A 323 -3.47 6.93 -15.34
CA TRP A 323 -4.30 6.18 -14.39
C TRP A 323 -3.64 4.91 -13.84
N TRP A 324 -3.27 3.98 -14.73
CA TRP A 324 -2.58 2.76 -14.31
C TRP A 324 -1.15 3.03 -13.88
N ARG A 325 -0.45 3.95 -14.55
CA ARG A 325 0.95 4.25 -14.23
C ARG A 325 1.10 4.83 -12.83
N SER A 326 0.24 5.76 -12.42
CA SER A 326 0.26 6.30 -11.05
C SER A 326 0.02 5.22 -9.98
N PHE A 327 -0.92 4.30 -10.24
CA PHE A 327 -1.16 3.15 -9.35
C PHE A 327 0.06 2.22 -9.29
N LEU A 328 0.63 1.85 -10.44
CA LEU A 328 1.79 0.94 -10.51
C LEU A 328 3.05 1.56 -9.91
N CYS A 329 3.29 2.86 -10.13
CA CYS A 329 4.39 3.61 -9.53
C CYS A 329 4.25 3.72 -8.01
N GLY A 330 3.03 3.90 -7.49
CA GLY A 330 2.79 3.88 -6.04
C GLY A 330 2.99 2.50 -5.43
N GLY A 331 2.51 1.46 -6.12
CA GLY A 331 2.59 0.08 -5.67
C GLY A 331 4.00 -0.52 -5.75
N SER A 332 4.87 -0.04 -6.65
CA SER A 332 6.15 -0.68 -6.96
C SER A 332 7.08 -0.83 -5.74
N THR A 333 6.93 -0.01 -4.70
CA THR A 333 7.59 -0.19 -3.40
C THR A 333 7.41 -1.62 -2.85
N GLY A 334 6.24 -2.23 -3.04
CA GLY A 334 5.99 -3.63 -2.64
C GLY A 334 6.88 -4.64 -3.37
N LEU A 335 7.24 -4.37 -4.63
CA LEU A 335 8.18 -5.21 -5.39
C LEU A 335 9.61 -5.07 -4.86
N PHE A 336 10.01 -3.86 -4.46
CA PHE A 336 11.31 -3.64 -3.81
C PHE A 336 11.41 -4.34 -2.45
N ILE A 337 10.33 -4.31 -1.65
CA ILE A 337 10.24 -5.07 -0.40
C ILE A 337 10.43 -6.56 -0.69
N TYR A 338 9.78 -7.11 -1.72
CA TYR A 338 9.95 -8.51 -2.09
C TYR A 338 11.37 -8.84 -2.57
N GLY A 339 12.01 -7.94 -3.33
CA GLY A 339 13.42 -8.05 -3.68
C GLY A 339 14.34 -8.06 -2.46
N TYR A 340 14.03 -7.24 -1.46
CA TYR A 340 14.72 -7.26 -0.17
C TYR A 340 14.50 -8.56 0.60
N CYS A 341 13.32 -9.19 0.50
CA CYS A 341 13.09 -10.52 1.07
C CYS A 341 14.07 -11.57 0.52
N LEU A 342 14.40 -11.52 -0.78
CA LEU A 342 15.41 -12.42 -1.37
C LEU A 342 16.79 -12.17 -0.73
N TYR A 343 17.21 -10.91 -0.63
CA TYR A 343 18.47 -10.55 0.01
C TYR A 343 18.52 -10.99 1.48
N TYR A 344 17.46 -10.70 2.24
CA TYR A 344 17.38 -11.06 3.65
C TYR A 344 17.45 -12.57 3.84
N TYR A 345 16.73 -13.34 3.00
CA TYR A 345 16.70 -14.78 3.07
C TYR A 345 18.10 -15.40 2.89
N TYR A 346 18.82 -15.01 1.84
CA TYR A 346 20.12 -15.60 1.51
C TYR A 346 21.29 -15.05 2.34
N ALA A 347 21.26 -13.76 2.69
CA ALA A 347 22.42 -13.12 3.31
C ALA A 347 22.36 -13.10 4.85
N ARG A 348 21.16 -13.18 5.45
CA ARG A 348 20.90 -12.86 6.87
C ARG A 348 20.03 -13.85 7.61
N SER A 349 19.06 -14.47 6.95
CA SER A 349 18.25 -15.47 7.61
C SER A 349 19.03 -16.78 7.61
N ASP A 350 19.49 -17.24 8.77
CA ASP A 350 20.06 -18.58 8.93
C ASP A 350 18.98 -19.70 8.77
N MET A 351 17.92 -19.40 8.01
CA MET A 351 16.78 -20.27 7.72
C MET A 351 17.15 -21.25 6.61
N SER A 352 16.84 -22.52 6.82
CA SER A 352 17.16 -23.57 5.87
C SER A 352 16.02 -24.59 5.75
N GLY A 353 16.00 -25.28 4.61
CA GLY A 353 15.01 -26.29 4.31
C GLY A 353 13.72 -25.76 3.69
N PHE A 354 13.09 -26.62 2.89
CA PHE A 354 11.94 -26.29 2.05
C PHE A 354 10.74 -25.72 2.83
N MET A 355 10.47 -26.24 4.02
CA MET A 355 9.38 -25.76 4.86
C MET A 355 9.58 -24.29 5.26
N GLN A 356 10.77 -23.90 5.70
CA GLN A 356 11.05 -22.52 6.09
C GLN A 356 11.07 -21.59 4.88
N THR A 357 11.65 -22.02 3.76
CA THR A 357 11.67 -21.27 2.49
C THR A 357 10.25 -20.96 2.00
N SER A 358 9.40 -21.99 1.93
CA SER A 358 8.03 -21.85 1.44
C SER A 358 7.21 -20.90 2.33
N PHE A 359 7.27 -21.08 3.65
CA PHE A 359 6.59 -20.20 4.60
C PHE A 359 7.05 -18.74 4.50
N PHE A 360 8.36 -18.51 4.44
CA PHE A 360 8.93 -17.17 4.33
C PHE A 360 8.46 -16.47 3.05
N PHE A 361 8.71 -17.07 1.88
CA PHE A 361 8.36 -16.45 0.61
C PHE A 361 6.85 -16.40 0.37
N GLY A 362 6.08 -17.40 0.82
CA GLY A 362 4.63 -17.44 0.65
C GLY A 362 3.93 -16.31 1.42
N TYR A 363 4.25 -16.14 2.71
CA TYR A 363 3.68 -15.04 3.50
C TYR A 363 4.22 -13.68 3.06
N MET A 364 5.52 -13.58 2.74
CA MET A 364 6.09 -12.32 2.27
C MET A 364 5.53 -11.89 0.92
N ALA A 365 5.24 -12.82 0.00
CA ALA A 365 4.56 -12.50 -1.25
C ALA A 365 3.17 -11.89 -1.01
N CYS A 366 2.40 -12.43 -0.05
CA CYS A 366 1.09 -11.88 0.31
C CYS A 366 1.18 -10.50 0.93
N ILE A 367 2.14 -10.29 1.84
CA ILE A 367 2.38 -8.99 2.48
C ILE A 367 2.81 -7.96 1.43
N CYS A 368 3.77 -8.31 0.56
CA CYS A 368 4.26 -7.42 -0.50
C CYS A 368 3.15 -7.07 -1.50
N TYR A 369 2.31 -8.03 -1.86
CA TYR A 369 1.13 -7.79 -2.70
C TYR A 369 0.12 -6.86 -2.02
N GLY A 370 -0.10 -7.02 -0.71
CA GLY A 370 -0.94 -6.12 0.06
C GLY A 370 -0.38 -4.68 0.09
N PHE A 371 0.93 -4.52 0.32
CA PHE A 371 1.61 -3.24 0.23
C PHE A 371 1.51 -2.63 -1.17
N PHE A 372 1.63 -3.43 -2.23
CA PHE A 372 1.48 -2.98 -3.61
C PHE A 372 0.09 -2.36 -3.86
N LEU A 373 -0.98 -3.05 -3.45
CA LEU A 373 -2.36 -2.55 -3.61
C LEU A 373 -2.62 -1.30 -2.75
N MET A 374 -2.15 -1.31 -1.51
CA MET A 374 -2.33 -0.20 -0.56
C MET A 374 -1.60 1.06 -1.05
N LEU A 375 -0.31 0.97 -1.32
CA LEU A 375 0.51 2.10 -1.75
C LEU A 375 0.14 2.57 -3.16
N GLY A 376 -0.25 1.65 -4.05
CA GLY A 376 -0.78 2.00 -5.37
C GLY A 376 -2.07 2.83 -5.27
N THR A 377 -2.94 2.50 -4.31
CA THR A 377 -4.17 3.28 -4.06
C THR A 377 -3.86 4.66 -3.51
N VAL A 378 -2.91 4.77 -2.57
CA VAL A 378 -2.46 6.05 -2.02
C VAL A 378 -1.86 6.93 -3.12
N GLY A 379 -0.98 6.36 -3.94
CA GLY A 379 -0.36 7.06 -5.07
C GLY A 379 -1.39 7.55 -6.09
N PHE A 380 -2.32 6.67 -6.51
CA PHE A 380 -3.38 7.06 -7.43
C PHE A 380 -4.28 8.17 -6.87
N ARG A 381 -4.70 8.08 -5.60
CA ARG A 381 -5.55 9.11 -4.97
C ARG A 381 -4.83 10.47 -4.90
N ALA A 382 -3.54 10.46 -4.57
CA ALA A 382 -2.72 11.67 -4.56
C ALA A 382 -2.59 12.28 -5.97
N SER A 383 -2.26 11.46 -6.98
CA SER A 383 -2.19 11.90 -8.37
C SER A 383 -3.54 12.41 -8.89
N LEU A 384 -4.67 11.76 -8.57
CA LEU A 384 -6.00 12.23 -8.96
C LEU A 384 -6.34 13.60 -8.37
N LEU A 385 -5.99 13.84 -7.09
CA LEU A 385 -6.16 15.15 -6.46
C LEU A 385 -5.30 16.22 -7.13
N PHE A 386 -4.04 15.90 -7.41
CA PHE A 386 -3.12 16.79 -8.12
C PHE A 386 -3.61 17.13 -9.53
N VAL A 387 -3.97 16.12 -10.32
CA VAL A 387 -4.50 16.30 -11.69
C VAL A 387 -5.76 17.15 -11.65
N ARG A 388 -6.72 16.87 -10.77
CA ARG A 388 -7.90 17.74 -10.63
C ARG A 388 -7.56 19.17 -10.25
N HIS A 389 -6.53 19.37 -9.42
CA HIS A 389 -6.11 20.71 -9.01
C HIS A 389 -5.54 21.51 -10.19
N ILE A 390 -4.60 20.93 -10.95
CA ILE A 390 -3.95 21.62 -12.08
C ILE A 390 -4.91 21.92 -13.25
N TYR A 391 -5.86 21.02 -13.54
CA TYR A 391 -6.82 21.25 -14.62
C TYR A 391 -8.00 22.13 -14.21
N ARG A 392 -8.32 22.22 -12.91
CA ARG A 392 -9.32 23.19 -12.42
C ARG A 392 -8.80 24.63 -12.49
N SER A 393 -7.48 24.84 -12.44
CA SER A 393 -6.90 26.16 -12.62
C SER A 393 -6.90 26.65 -14.08
N ILE A 394 -7.09 25.75 -15.05
CA ILE A 394 -7.26 26.15 -16.45
C ILE A 394 -8.73 26.55 -16.63
N LYS A 395 -8.98 27.76 -17.14
CA LYS A 395 -10.30 28.15 -17.64
C LYS A 395 -10.52 27.46 -18.99
N CYS A 396 -10.90 26.18 -18.98
CA CYS A 396 -11.40 25.53 -20.18
C CYS A 396 -12.86 25.93 -20.35
N GLU A 397 -13.16 26.82 -21.31
CA GLU A 397 -14.53 27.11 -21.75
C GLU A 397 -15.14 25.94 -22.55
#